data_AF-A0A1P8MW60-F1
#
_entry.id   AF-A0A1P8MW60-F1
#
_cell.length_a   1.000
_cell.length_b   1.000
_cell.length_c   1.000
_cell.angle_alpha   90.00
_cell.angle_beta   90.00
_cell.angle_gamma   90.00
#
_symmetry.space_group_name_H-M   'P 1'
#
loop_
_entity.id
_entity.type
_entity.pdbx_description
1 polymer ?
#
loop_
_entity_poly.entity_id
_entity_poly.type
_entity_poly.pdbx_seq_one_letter_code
_entity_poly.pdbx_strand_id
1 'polypeptide(L)'
;MTLFRVADTLRTKLGDVIMGALTLLALLGGALFLGVAQDGDDSEGETPQEIEDTPVDPQPADTGATFEADETGVRIDVGDDETGTIASIIYVDSEDDPDNFYQTYEARFYLVPEGTDLSDGDFEESGNIPGQQTFEGNPFAYELEDFEAELGLELLGTVPLTLPADGFPLPDPGTMRDVLPAISSNALVAVHYLEATTDGDELITFLNEDYIVTRNGIPEQVVTESTTGTAGADWLTAGAPGLRLAGAAGDDILITDFANTTLDGGAGDDTIEGVFAERNGGFSRIDGTEPTSTINAGDGDDVVRTSNAIVDAGDGDDEVNLVGGEARGGDGDDRLSAQGDGVAVLLGQAGDDSLTIGGVGSQASGGDGNDFVSVGTGGLGNGDAGDDTLQISDGATGLGGSGDDLFNVWNFHDEPTATVTGGEGADTVSALVRGARCAGWRSGRRLPQHHGFQSGRGRLANRHVPVGQPRGRHRNHRGLGRQLHRCAGDVQRLAGSDTGYCRDPFGWNACHHRG
;
A
#
# COMPACT_ATOMS: atom_id res chain seq x y z
N MET A 1 4.20 -0.36 -13.63
CA MET A 1 4.60 -1.41 -12.67
C MET A 1 5.43 -0.80 -11.55
N THR A 2 5.26 -1.34 -10.33
CA THR A 2 5.98 -1.04 -9.07
C THR A 2 5.52 0.19 -8.26
N LEU A 3 4.84 -0.07 -7.13
CA LEU A 3 5.24 0.44 -5.80
C LEU A 3 4.37 -0.23 -4.69
N PHE A 4 4.86 -1.31 -4.08
CA PHE A 4 4.48 -1.67 -2.71
C PHE A 4 5.45 -0.98 -1.75
N ARG A 5 4.99 0.07 -1.08
CA ARG A 5 5.62 0.59 0.13
C ARG A 5 5.16 -0.26 1.31
N VAL A 6 5.99 -1.19 1.76
CA VAL A 6 5.93 -1.70 3.14
C VAL A 6 7.22 -1.25 3.84
N ALA A 7 7.28 0.03 4.16
CA ALA A 7 8.30 0.60 5.03
C ALA A 7 7.62 1.44 6.09
N ASP A 8 6.77 0.82 6.92
CA ASP A 8 6.36 1.43 8.20
C ASP A 8 5.63 0.46 9.14
N THR A 9 6.30 -0.56 9.68
CA THR A 9 5.94 -1.09 11.02
C THR A 9 7.03 -2.03 11.57
N LEU A 10 7.90 -1.54 12.46
CA LEU A 10 8.43 -2.24 13.65
C LEU A 10 9.62 -1.49 14.26
N ARG A 11 9.38 -0.28 14.77
CA ARG A 11 10.16 0.28 15.88
C ARG A 11 9.22 0.70 17.00
N THR A 12 9.02 -0.21 17.95
CA THR A 12 8.91 0.08 19.40
C THR A 12 8.49 -1.18 20.15
N LYS A 13 9.48 -1.93 20.69
CA LYS A 13 9.46 -2.57 22.02
C LYS A 13 10.68 -3.48 22.18
N LEU A 14 11.83 -2.85 22.45
CA LEU A 14 12.84 -3.48 23.31
C LEU A 14 12.73 -2.80 24.67
N GLY A 15 12.35 -3.58 25.68
CA GLY A 15 12.13 -3.10 27.03
C GLY A 15 11.72 -4.23 27.98
N ASP A 16 12.75 -4.90 28.51
CA ASP A 16 12.82 -5.51 29.83
C ASP A 16 12.33 -6.96 30.12
N VAL A 17 13.34 -7.77 30.51
CA VAL A 17 13.40 -8.65 31.71
C VAL A 17 12.83 -10.07 31.48
N ILE A 18 13.59 -11.18 31.63
CA ILE A 18 14.09 -11.77 32.89
C ILE A 18 15.26 -12.75 32.65
N MET A 19 16.35 -12.54 33.40
CA MET A 19 17.37 -13.54 33.75
C MET A 19 16.79 -14.71 34.56
N GLY A 20 17.19 -15.94 34.26
CA GLY A 20 16.97 -17.11 35.12
C GLY A 20 18.06 -18.17 34.97
N ALA A 21 18.94 -18.24 35.96
CA ALA A 21 20.08 -19.16 36.09
C ALA A 21 19.70 -20.66 36.12
N LEU A 22 20.66 -21.55 35.83
CA LEU A 22 21.08 -22.68 36.71
C LEU A 22 22.24 -23.48 36.04
N THR A 23 23.49 -23.29 36.48
CA THR A 23 24.30 -24.23 37.29
C THR A 23 24.92 -25.47 36.60
N LEU A 24 26.23 -25.33 36.40
CA LEU A 24 27.33 -26.30 36.56
C LEU A 24 27.02 -27.57 37.39
N LEU A 25 27.39 -28.75 36.87
CA LEU A 25 27.80 -29.90 37.69
C LEU A 25 28.88 -30.74 36.97
N ALA A 26 30.02 -30.90 37.63
CA ALA A 26 31.09 -31.81 37.27
C ALA A 26 31.09 -33.05 38.18
N LEU A 27 31.85 -34.06 37.74
CA LEU A 27 32.58 -35.11 38.48
C LEU A 27 32.10 -36.58 38.49
N LEU A 28 33.15 -37.42 38.38
CA LEU A 28 33.36 -38.83 38.75
C LEU A 28 33.07 -39.89 37.66
N GLY A 29 33.96 -40.84 37.33
CA GLY A 29 35.29 -41.17 37.84
C GLY A 29 35.63 -42.67 37.63
N GLY A 30 36.91 -42.95 37.29
CA GLY A 30 37.64 -44.21 37.54
C GLY A 30 37.35 -45.43 36.63
N ALA A 31 38.22 -46.43 36.47
CA ALA A 31 39.67 -46.62 36.66
C ALA A 31 40.05 -48.03 36.11
N LEU A 32 41.31 -48.18 35.66
CA LEU A 32 42.17 -49.39 35.68
C LEU A 32 41.77 -50.66 34.89
N PHE A 33 42.71 -51.16 34.06
CA PHE A 33 43.35 -52.49 34.23
C PHE A 33 44.69 -52.61 33.46
N LEU A 34 45.59 -53.41 34.05
CA LEU A 34 47.01 -53.64 33.75
C LEU A 34 47.32 -54.71 32.68
N GLY A 35 48.57 -54.68 32.19
CA GLY A 35 49.40 -55.85 31.81
C GLY A 35 49.75 -55.90 30.32
N VAL A 36 50.96 -56.14 29.84
CA VAL A 36 52.11 -56.94 30.32
C VAL A 36 53.40 -56.42 29.64
N ALA A 37 54.53 -56.54 30.34
CA ALA A 37 55.88 -56.25 29.86
C ALA A 37 56.62 -57.52 29.38
N GLN A 38 57.58 -57.37 28.47
CA GLN A 38 58.81 -58.18 28.23
C GLN A 38 59.35 -57.77 26.84
N ASP A 39 60.63 -57.76 26.48
CA ASP A 39 61.97 -57.75 27.10
C ASP A 39 62.92 -57.46 25.89
N GLY A 40 64.18 -57.10 26.12
CA GLY A 40 65.10 -56.53 25.12
C GLY A 40 65.56 -57.43 23.96
N ASP A 41 66.21 -56.82 22.96
CA ASP A 41 67.62 -57.00 22.57
C ASP A 41 67.91 -56.39 21.18
N ASP A 42 69.13 -55.88 21.01
CA ASP A 42 69.64 -55.24 19.80
C ASP A 42 70.00 -56.27 18.71
N SER A 43 69.64 -56.02 17.44
CA SER A 43 70.40 -56.58 16.30
C SER A 43 70.15 -55.83 15.00
N GLU A 44 71.24 -55.46 14.34
CA GLU A 44 71.31 -54.88 13.00
C GLU A 44 70.62 -55.75 11.93
N GLY A 45 69.92 -55.11 10.99
CA GLY A 45 69.42 -55.72 9.76
C GLY A 45 69.03 -54.63 8.76
N GLU A 46 69.78 -54.53 7.67
CA GLU A 46 69.52 -53.63 6.53
C GLU A 46 68.11 -53.84 5.96
N THR A 47 67.34 -52.75 5.88
CA THR A 47 66.12 -52.67 5.05
C THR A 47 66.35 -51.75 3.85
N PRO A 48 65.91 -52.13 2.63
CA PRO A 48 66.12 -51.34 1.42
C PRO A 48 65.41 -49.99 1.49
N GLN A 49 65.96 -48.97 0.80
CA GLN A 49 65.38 -47.63 0.73
C GLN A 49 63.94 -47.67 0.21
N GLU A 50 63.03 -47.20 1.06
CA GLU A 50 61.67 -46.81 0.70
C GLU A 50 61.77 -45.52 -0.13
N ILE A 51 61.21 -45.53 -1.33
CA ILE A 51 61.10 -44.33 -2.17
C ILE A 51 60.10 -43.42 -1.46
N GLU A 52 60.55 -42.26 -1.00
CA GLU A 52 59.64 -41.18 -0.59
C GLU A 52 58.86 -40.73 -1.83
N ASP A 53 57.64 -41.25 -1.99
CA ASP A 53 56.62 -40.58 -2.79
C ASP A 53 56.26 -39.30 -2.05
N THR A 54 56.90 -38.19 -2.43
CA THR A 54 56.40 -36.85 -2.10
C THR A 54 54.94 -36.76 -2.58
N PRO A 55 53.98 -36.38 -1.72
CA PRO A 55 52.63 -36.12 -2.17
C PRO A 55 52.70 -35.03 -3.25
N VAL A 56 52.31 -35.38 -4.47
CA VAL A 56 51.98 -34.38 -5.48
C VAL A 56 50.71 -33.74 -4.96
N ASP A 57 50.84 -32.49 -4.49
CA ASP A 57 49.71 -31.64 -4.16
C ASP A 57 48.79 -31.63 -5.40
N PRO A 58 47.51 -32.04 -5.30
CA PRO A 58 46.62 -31.97 -6.44
C PRO A 58 46.54 -30.49 -6.82
N GLN A 59 47.14 -30.13 -7.96
CA GLN A 59 46.84 -28.87 -8.61
C GLN A 59 45.32 -28.81 -8.75
N PRO A 60 44.66 -27.69 -8.39
CA PRO A 60 43.25 -27.52 -8.74
C PRO A 60 43.14 -27.80 -10.24
N ALA A 61 42.11 -28.57 -10.61
CA ALA A 61 41.87 -28.87 -12.02
C ALA A 61 41.83 -27.54 -12.76
N ASP A 62 42.75 -27.35 -13.71
CA ASP A 62 42.66 -26.27 -14.68
C ASP A 62 41.38 -26.53 -15.46
N THR A 63 40.31 -25.81 -15.12
CA THR A 63 38.98 -25.95 -15.74
C THR A 63 39.03 -25.58 -17.23
N GLY A 64 40.13 -24.96 -17.69
CA GLY A 64 40.31 -24.55 -19.07
C GLY A 64 39.42 -23.36 -19.47
N ALA A 65 38.57 -22.89 -18.55
CA ALA A 65 37.69 -21.77 -18.77
C ALA A 65 38.49 -20.46 -18.83
N THR A 66 38.20 -19.62 -19.83
CA THR A 66 38.82 -18.30 -19.99
C THR A 66 37.76 -17.21 -20.03
N PHE A 67 38.11 -16.06 -19.46
CA PHE A 67 37.27 -14.87 -19.41
C PHE A 67 38.07 -13.65 -19.86
N GLU A 68 37.55 -12.96 -20.87
CA GLU A 68 38.10 -11.69 -21.34
C GLU A 68 36.96 -10.67 -21.44
N ALA A 69 37.10 -9.54 -20.75
CA ALA A 69 36.17 -8.42 -20.86
C ALA A 69 36.88 -7.18 -21.41
N ASP A 70 36.30 -6.56 -22.42
CA ASP A 70 36.80 -5.32 -23.02
C ASP A 70 35.66 -4.37 -23.45
N GLU A 71 35.98 -3.28 -24.13
CA GLU A 71 35.00 -2.29 -24.59
C GLU A 71 33.98 -2.85 -25.60
N THR A 72 34.25 -4.02 -26.21
CA THR A 72 33.39 -4.66 -27.21
C THR A 72 32.45 -5.70 -26.60
N GLY A 73 32.71 -6.14 -25.37
CA GLY A 73 31.86 -7.07 -24.64
C GLY A 73 32.64 -8.06 -23.78
N VAL A 74 32.02 -9.20 -23.52
CA VAL A 74 32.58 -10.31 -22.74
C VAL A 74 32.76 -11.52 -23.64
N ARG A 75 33.94 -12.15 -23.57
CA ARG A 75 34.24 -13.40 -24.25
C ARG A 75 34.54 -14.49 -23.23
N ILE A 76 33.85 -15.61 -23.37
CA ILE A 76 33.99 -16.79 -22.51
C ILE A 76 34.30 -18.00 -23.38
N ASP A 77 35.30 -18.77 -22.99
CA ASP A 77 35.57 -20.09 -23.56
C ASP A 77 35.62 -21.09 -22.41
N VAL A 78 34.70 -22.04 -22.35
CA VAL A 78 34.54 -22.97 -21.22
C VAL A 78 35.60 -24.08 -21.21
N GLY A 79 36.40 -24.21 -22.28
CA GLY A 79 37.38 -25.30 -22.41
C GLY A 79 36.73 -26.64 -22.76
N ASP A 80 37.49 -27.55 -23.37
CA ASP A 80 36.98 -28.83 -23.88
C ASP A 80 36.73 -29.87 -22.76
N ASP A 81 37.33 -29.68 -21.58
CA ASP A 81 37.32 -30.65 -20.47
C ASP A 81 36.27 -30.33 -19.39
N GLU A 82 35.52 -29.24 -19.55
CA GLU A 82 34.55 -28.75 -18.57
C GLU A 82 33.13 -29.27 -18.88
N THR A 83 32.42 -29.71 -17.84
CA THR A 83 31.07 -30.28 -17.97
C THR A 83 29.99 -29.40 -17.36
N GLY A 84 30.38 -28.33 -16.66
CA GLY A 84 29.50 -27.31 -16.11
C GLY A 84 28.82 -26.42 -17.16
N THR A 85 27.98 -25.52 -16.67
CA THR A 85 27.33 -24.46 -17.47
C THR A 85 27.87 -23.10 -17.07
N ILE A 86 27.46 -22.04 -17.78
CA ILE A 86 27.84 -20.66 -17.45
C ILE A 86 26.62 -19.91 -16.96
N ALA A 87 26.76 -19.20 -15.85
CA ALA A 87 25.78 -18.25 -15.35
C ALA A 87 26.36 -16.82 -15.37
N SER A 88 25.54 -15.86 -15.78
CA SER A 88 25.76 -14.44 -15.55
C SER A 88 24.77 -13.98 -14.50
N ILE A 89 25.26 -13.48 -13.37
CA ILE A 89 24.42 -12.95 -12.29
C ILE A 89 24.60 -11.44 -12.27
N ILE A 90 23.51 -10.71 -12.49
CA ILE A 90 23.44 -9.28 -12.21
C ILE A 90 23.35 -9.14 -10.69
N TYR A 91 24.44 -8.71 -10.08
CA TYR A 91 24.56 -8.54 -8.64
C TYR A 91 24.32 -7.08 -8.27
N VAL A 92 23.39 -6.88 -7.35
CA VAL A 92 23.07 -5.58 -6.74
C VAL A 92 23.38 -5.65 -5.26
N ASP A 93 24.11 -4.67 -4.77
CA ASP A 93 24.34 -4.48 -3.34
C ASP A 93 23.89 -3.08 -2.93
N SER A 94 22.92 -3.01 -2.02
CA SER A 94 22.43 -1.76 -1.47
C SER A 94 23.23 -1.34 -0.23
N GLU A 95 23.20 -0.06 0.13
CA GLU A 95 23.96 0.50 1.26
C GLU A 95 23.07 1.44 2.07
N ASP A 96 23.38 1.59 3.35
CA ASP A 96 22.75 2.55 4.27
C ASP A 96 23.14 4.03 3.99
N ASP A 97 23.48 4.37 2.74
CA ASP A 97 23.79 5.74 2.28
C ASP A 97 22.65 6.29 1.41
N PRO A 98 21.88 7.28 1.91
CA PRO A 98 20.79 7.88 1.14
C PRO A 98 21.25 8.65 -0.11
N ASP A 99 22.53 9.04 -0.19
CA ASP A 99 23.10 9.72 -1.35
C ASP A 99 23.73 8.74 -2.36
N ASN A 100 24.01 7.49 -1.95
CA ASN A 100 24.57 6.43 -2.80
C ASN A 100 24.04 5.05 -2.40
N PHE A 101 22.76 4.84 -2.64
CA PHE A 101 22.03 3.67 -2.14
C PHE A 101 22.50 2.32 -2.72
N TYR A 102 23.22 2.31 -3.85
CA TYR A 102 23.77 1.09 -4.44
C TYR A 102 25.29 1.17 -4.45
N GLN A 103 25.92 0.33 -3.63
CA GLN A 103 27.37 0.23 -3.54
C GLN A 103 27.93 -0.52 -4.75
N THR A 104 27.25 -1.60 -5.15
CA THR A 104 27.67 -2.48 -6.24
C THR A 104 26.52 -2.70 -7.21
N TYR A 105 26.79 -2.50 -8.50
CA TYR A 105 25.93 -2.93 -9.59
C TYR A 105 26.80 -3.48 -10.71
N GLU A 106 26.88 -4.80 -10.81
CA GLU A 106 27.81 -5.48 -11.72
C GLU A 106 27.23 -6.79 -12.26
N ALA A 107 27.76 -7.25 -13.39
CA ALA A 107 27.53 -8.59 -13.90
C ALA A 107 28.70 -9.49 -13.47
N ARG A 108 28.40 -10.57 -12.76
CA ARG A 108 29.36 -11.59 -12.33
C ARG A 108 29.17 -12.85 -13.18
N PHE A 109 30.26 -13.41 -13.69
CA PHE A 109 30.22 -14.57 -14.58
C PHE A 109 30.83 -15.77 -13.88
N TYR A 110 30.08 -16.86 -13.81
CA TYR A 110 30.45 -18.06 -13.07
C TYR A 110 30.49 -19.28 -13.98
N LEU A 111 31.45 -20.16 -13.70
CA LEU A 111 31.36 -21.56 -14.07
C LEU A 111 30.52 -22.27 -12.99
N VAL A 112 29.46 -22.93 -13.44
CA VAL A 112 28.45 -23.58 -12.61
C VAL A 112 28.67 -25.10 -12.67
N PRO A 113 28.93 -25.78 -11.54
CA PRO A 113 29.14 -27.22 -11.53
C PRO A 113 27.94 -28.00 -12.09
N GLU A 114 28.20 -29.14 -12.74
CA GLU A 114 27.16 -30.01 -13.26
C GLU A 114 26.18 -30.46 -12.16
N GLY A 115 24.88 -30.25 -12.39
CA GLY A 115 23.83 -30.62 -11.44
C GLY A 115 23.48 -29.56 -10.39
N THR A 116 24.15 -28.41 -10.40
CA THR A 116 23.75 -27.24 -9.60
C THR A 116 22.43 -26.70 -10.10
N ASP A 117 21.48 -26.49 -9.19
CA ASP A 117 20.15 -25.97 -9.49
C ASP A 117 20.10 -24.46 -9.22
N LEU A 118 19.88 -23.69 -10.27
CA LEU A 118 19.65 -22.24 -10.22
C LEU A 118 18.27 -21.89 -10.79
N SER A 119 17.32 -22.84 -10.80
CA SER A 119 16.04 -22.68 -11.49
C SER A 119 14.90 -22.10 -10.63
N ASP A 120 15.07 -22.01 -9.31
CA ASP A 120 14.01 -21.62 -8.34
C ASP A 120 13.72 -20.10 -8.24
N GLY A 121 14.01 -19.31 -9.28
CA GLY A 121 13.90 -17.85 -9.28
C GLY A 121 12.60 -17.27 -9.85
N ASP A 122 11.44 -17.71 -9.37
CA ASP A 122 10.13 -17.11 -9.70
C ASP A 122 9.83 -15.87 -8.82
N PHE A 123 8.97 -14.94 -9.28
CA PHE A 123 8.79 -13.64 -8.61
C PHE A 123 8.29 -13.73 -7.15
N GLU A 124 7.32 -14.60 -6.86
CA GLU A 124 6.80 -14.77 -5.49
C GLU A 124 7.74 -15.55 -4.57
N GLU A 125 8.62 -16.35 -5.18
CA GLU A 125 9.62 -17.15 -4.47
C GLU A 125 11.00 -16.50 -4.54
N SER A 126 11.09 -15.23 -4.96
CA SER A 126 12.37 -14.55 -5.17
C SER A 126 13.22 -14.44 -3.90
N GLY A 127 12.59 -14.52 -2.72
CA GLY A 127 13.29 -14.59 -1.44
C GLY A 127 13.90 -15.95 -1.09
N ASN A 128 13.60 -17.01 -1.85
CA ASN A 128 14.19 -18.33 -1.68
C ASN A 128 15.54 -18.37 -2.40
N ILE A 129 16.59 -17.89 -1.73
CA ILE A 129 17.91 -17.84 -2.36
C ILE A 129 18.48 -19.26 -2.51
N PRO A 130 18.98 -19.67 -3.69
CA PRO A 130 19.56 -21.00 -3.88
C PRO A 130 20.71 -21.28 -2.90
N GLY A 131 20.71 -22.49 -2.33
CA GLY A 131 21.68 -22.94 -1.31
C GLY A 131 21.39 -22.44 0.12
N GLN A 132 20.55 -21.42 0.31
CA GLN A 132 20.23 -20.89 1.64
C GLN A 132 19.58 -21.95 2.54
N GLN A 133 18.83 -22.89 1.96
CA GLN A 133 18.11 -23.93 2.70
C GLN A 133 19.03 -25.03 3.24
N THR A 134 20.22 -25.20 2.64
CA THR A 134 21.24 -26.17 3.06
C THR A 134 22.36 -25.53 3.88
N PHE A 135 22.46 -24.19 3.85
CA PHE A 135 23.41 -23.42 4.64
C PHE A 135 23.28 -23.71 6.15
N GLU A 136 24.36 -24.22 6.75
CA GLU A 136 24.40 -24.56 8.19
C GLU A 136 24.49 -23.33 9.12
N GLY A 137 24.65 -22.13 8.55
CA GLY A 137 24.78 -20.87 9.26
C GLY A 137 23.46 -20.19 9.65
N ASN A 138 23.52 -18.90 9.96
CA ASN A 138 22.31 -18.09 10.15
C ASN A 138 21.75 -17.73 8.76
N PRO A 139 20.50 -18.09 8.41
CA PRO A 139 19.95 -17.78 7.09
C PRO A 139 19.89 -16.28 6.77
N PHE A 140 19.78 -15.44 7.82
CA PHE A 140 19.84 -13.96 7.72
C PHE A 140 21.26 -13.39 7.66
N ALA A 141 22.25 -14.25 7.42
CA ALA A 141 23.64 -13.88 7.18
C ALA A 141 24.17 -14.75 6.03
N TYR A 142 23.28 -15.11 5.09
CA TYR A 142 23.64 -15.83 3.88
C TYR A 142 24.09 -14.79 2.86
N GLU A 143 25.40 -14.59 2.79
CA GLU A 143 26.05 -13.55 2.00
C GLU A 143 26.47 -14.11 0.63
N LEU A 144 26.95 -13.23 -0.26
CA LEU A 144 27.41 -13.63 -1.59
C LEU A 144 28.50 -14.71 -1.55
N GLU A 145 29.44 -14.61 -0.60
CA GLU A 145 30.50 -15.61 -0.44
C GLU A 145 29.96 -17.00 -0.06
N ASP A 146 28.93 -17.04 0.80
CA ASP A 146 28.27 -18.29 1.19
C ASP A 146 27.46 -18.88 0.03
N PHE A 147 26.79 -18.04 -0.76
CA PHE A 147 26.09 -18.44 -1.98
C PHE A 147 27.03 -19.08 -3.00
N GLU A 148 28.18 -18.45 -3.26
CA GLU A 148 29.20 -18.97 -4.16
C GLU A 148 29.75 -20.31 -3.63
N ALA A 149 30.02 -20.40 -2.32
CA ALA A 149 30.62 -21.59 -1.70
C ALA A 149 29.64 -22.78 -1.63
N GLU A 150 28.40 -22.55 -1.23
CA GLU A 150 27.38 -23.60 -1.05
C GLU A 150 26.99 -24.25 -2.37
N LEU A 151 26.98 -23.47 -3.45
CA LEU A 151 26.69 -23.93 -4.81
C LEU A 151 27.94 -24.36 -5.59
N GLY A 152 29.13 -24.15 -5.02
CA GLY A 152 30.41 -24.49 -5.66
C GLY A 152 30.72 -23.68 -6.91
N LEU A 153 30.23 -22.44 -7.00
CA LEU A 153 30.41 -21.57 -8.16
C LEU A 153 31.87 -21.10 -8.25
N GLU A 154 32.44 -21.16 -9.46
CA GLU A 154 33.76 -20.58 -9.74
C GLU A 154 33.60 -19.25 -10.47
N LEU A 155 34.03 -18.14 -9.84
CA LEU A 155 34.00 -16.82 -10.45
C LEU A 155 35.05 -16.68 -11.56
N LEU A 156 34.59 -16.47 -12.79
CA LEU A 156 35.44 -16.24 -13.96
C LEU A 156 35.84 -14.77 -14.10
N GLY A 157 34.92 -13.85 -13.75
CA GLY A 157 35.18 -12.41 -13.78
C GLY A 157 33.92 -11.57 -13.57
N THR A 158 34.12 -10.26 -13.41
CA THR A 158 33.05 -9.28 -13.21
C THR A 158 33.13 -8.13 -14.21
N VAL A 159 31.98 -7.53 -14.51
CA VAL A 159 31.86 -6.32 -15.35
C VAL A 159 30.98 -5.31 -14.64
N PRO A 160 31.47 -4.10 -14.35
CA PRO A 160 30.63 -3.06 -13.75
C PRO A 160 29.52 -2.65 -14.71
N LEU A 161 28.29 -2.52 -14.19
CA LEU A 161 27.12 -2.08 -14.94
C LEU A 161 26.81 -0.61 -14.62
N THR A 162 26.01 0.01 -15.50
CA THR A 162 25.52 1.39 -15.28
C THR A 162 24.07 1.32 -14.83
N LEU A 163 23.76 1.95 -13.70
CA LEU A 163 22.40 2.01 -13.20
C LEU A 163 21.44 2.58 -14.26
N PRO A 164 20.22 2.04 -14.36
CA PRO A 164 19.19 2.61 -15.24
C PRO A 164 18.88 4.07 -14.90
N ALA A 165 18.32 4.79 -15.87
CA ALA A 165 18.10 6.24 -15.76
C ALA A 165 17.08 6.63 -14.67
N ASP A 166 16.20 5.70 -14.30
CA ASP A 166 15.24 5.84 -13.20
C ASP A 166 15.86 5.55 -11.82
N GLY A 167 17.09 5.01 -11.79
CA GLY A 167 17.83 4.70 -10.58
C GLY A 167 17.44 3.38 -9.91
N PHE A 168 16.64 2.52 -10.56
CA PHE A 168 16.23 1.23 -10.00
C PHE A 168 16.96 0.09 -10.73
N PRO A 169 17.73 -0.75 -10.03
CA PRO A 169 18.54 -1.80 -10.66
C PRO A 169 17.78 -3.11 -10.89
N LEU A 170 16.53 -3.24 -10.42
CA LEU A 170 15.71 -4.43 -10.67
C LEU A 170 15.34 -4.48 -12.17
N PRO A 171 15.80 -5.47 -12.93
CA PRO A 171 15.55 -5.55 -14.36
C PRO A 171 14.12 -5.99 -14.66
N ASP A 172 13.53 -5.45 -15.72
CA ASP A 172 12.21 -5.89 -16.18
C ASP A 172 12.26 -7.35 -16.69
N PRO A 173 11.20 -8.16 -16.45
CA PRO A 173 11.08 -9.52 -16.96
C PRO A 173 11.44 -9.66 -18.45
N GLY A 174 12.28 -10.64 -18.81
CA GLY A 174 12.64 -10.92 -20.21
C GLY A 174 13.50 -9.85 -20.90
N THR A 175 13.87 -8.76 -20.22
CA THR A 175 14.84 -7.76 -20.69
C THR A 175 16.12 -7.74 -19.84
N MET A 176 16.21 -8.65 -18.87
CA MET A 176 17.36 -8.76 -17.98
C MET A 176 18.69 -8.85 -18.73
N ARG A 177 18.71 -9.47 -19.91
CA ARG A 177 19.92 -9.56 -20.74
C ARG A 177 20.27 -8.29 -21.51
N ASP A 178 19.33 -7.35 -21.65
CA ASP A 178 19.56 -6.07 -22.35
C ASP A 178 20.47 -5.12 -21.56
N VAL A 179 20.59 -5.31 -20.24
CA VAL A 179 21.51 -4.52 -19.40
C VAL A 179 22.94 -5.07 -19.40
N LEU A 180 23.15 -6.29 -19.90
CA LEU A 180 24.46 -6.93 -19.95
C LEU A 180 25.28 -6.45 -21.16
N PRO A 181 26.62 -6.44 -21.07
CA PRO A 181 27.47 -6.27 -22.24
C PRO A 181 27.21 -7.39 -23.26
N ALA A 182 27.61 -7.19 -24.52
CA ALA A 182 27.50 -8.26 -25.51
C ALA A 182 28.33 -9.49 -25.08
N ILE A 183 27.69 -10.66 -24.96
CA ILE A 183 28.33 -11.90 -24.53
C ILE A 183 28.61 -12.78 -25.74
N SER A 184 29.88 -13.16 -25.95
CA SER A 184 30.28 -14.19 -26.89
C SER A 184 30.82 -15.40 -26.13
N SER A 185 30.06 -16.49 -26.08
CA SER A 185 30.46 -17.73 -25.41
C SER A 185 30.35 -18.93 -26.35
N ASN A 186 31.20 -19.95 -26.14
CA ASN A 186 31.05 -21.27 -26.78
C ASN A 186 30.03 -22.17 -26.05
N ALA A 187 29.52 -21.73 -24.90
CA ALA A 187 28.45 -22.37 -24.15
C ALA A 187 27.23 -21.43 -24.00
N LEU A 188 26.07 -22.00 -23.66
CA LEU A 188 24.90 -21.21 -23.26
C LEU A 188 25.22 -20.49 -21.94
N VAL A 189 24.87 -19.21 -21.85
CA VAL A 189 24.97 -18.41 -20.63
C VAL A 189 23.56 -18.17 -20.12
N ALA A 190 23.23 -18.76 -18.97
CA ALA A 190 22.01 -18.45 -18.23
C ALA A 190 22.18 -17.10 -17.53
N VAL A 191 21.12 -16.29 -17.48
CA VAL A 191 21.15 -14.99 -16.81
C VAL A 191 20.24 -15.02 -15.58
N HIS A 192 20.74 -14.47 -14.48
CA HIS A 192 20.02 -14.34 -13.22
C HIS A 192 20.24 -12.96 -12.62
N TYR A 193 19.39 -12.60 -11.66
CA TYR A 193 19.51 -11.42 -10.83
C TYR A 193 19.67 -11.85 -9.38
N LEU A 194 20.56 -11.19 -8.64
CA LEU A 194 20.80 -11.42 -7.22
C LEU A 194 20.96 -10.07 -6.50
N GLU A 195 20.22 -9.89 -5.41
CA GLU A 195 20.24 -8.66 -4.61
C GLU A 195 20.63 -8.95 -3.16
N ALA A 196 21.49 -8.08 -2.61
CA ALA A 196 21.82 -8.02 -1.19
C ALA A 196 21.30 -6.73 -0.54
N THR A 197 20.88 -6.83 0.72
CA THR A 197 20.65 -5.66 1.57
C THR A 197 21.94 -5.23 2.24
N THR A 198 22.13 -3.90 2.33
CA THR A 198 23.07 -3.22 3.23
C THR A 198 24.45 -3.87 3.28
N ASP A 199 25.37 -3.37 2.45
CA ASP A 199 26.81 -3.65 2.51
C ASP A 199 27.13 -5.15 2.32
N GLY A 200 26.24 -5.89 1.67
CA GLY A 200 26.36 -7.34 1.43
C GLY A 200 25.90 -8.25 2.57
N ASP A 201 25.22 -7.73 3.60
CA ASP A 201 24.89 -8.45 4.84
C ASP A 201 23.92 -9.64 4.65
N GLU A 202 22.95 -9.54 3.74
CA GLU A 202 21.96 -10.60 3.49
C GLU A 202 21.49 -10.59 2.03
N LEU A 203 21.53 -11.75 1.37
CA LEU A 203 20.89 -11.96 0.07
C LEU A 203 19.37 -12.06 0.23
N ILE A 204 18.64 -11.25 -0.54
CA ILE A 204 17.19 -11.07 -0.36
C ILE A 204 16.35 -11.35 -1.61
N THR A 205 16.95 -11.29 -2.80
CA THR A 205 16.22 -11.51 -4.06
C THR A 205 17.08 -12.33 -5.02
N PHE A 206 16.55 -13.43 -5.54
CA PHE A 206 17.09 -14.18 -6.68
C PHE A 206 16.01 -14.36 -7.75
N LEU A 207 16.31 -14.02 -9.00
CA LEU A 207 15.37 -14.13 -10.12
C LEU A 207 16.04 -14.69 -11.38
N ASN A 208 15.30 -15.46 -12.16
CA ASN A 208 15.74 -15.94 -13.48
C ASN A 208 15.51 -14.89 -14.58
N GLU A 209 16.25 -14.95 -15.69
CA GLU A 209 16.09 -14.05 -16.86
C GLU A 209 14.63 -13.84 -17.29
N ASP A 210 13.88 -14.93 -17.36
CA ASP A 210 12.50 -15.00 -17.86
C ASP A 210 11.49 -15.13 -16.71
N TYR A 211 11.81 -14.62 -15.51
CA TYR A 211 10.89 -14.65 -14.38
C TYR A 211 9.55 -14.01 -14.75
N ILE A 212 8.46 -14.57 -14.24
CA ILE A 212 7.11 -14.06 -14.47
C ILE A 212 6.67 -13.36 -13.19
N VAL A 213 6.24 -12.11 -13.32
CA VAL A 213 5.61 -11.40 -12.20
C VAL A 213 4.27 -12.08 -11.91
N THR A 214 4.10 -12.55 -10.67
CA THR A 214 2.86 -13.17 -10.21
C THR A 214 2.29 -12.45 -9.01
N ARG A 215 0.97 -12.54 -8.83
CA ARG A 215 0.28 -12.14 -7.59
C ARG A 215 -0.67 -13.26 -7.18
N ASN A 216 -0.42 -13.84 -6.02
CA ASN A 216 -1.04 -15.07 -5.52
C ASN A 216 -1.02 -16.21 -6.57
N GLY A 217 0.10 -16.39 -7.27
CA GLY A 217 0.26 -17.38 -8.33
C GLY A 217 -0.40 -17.03 -9.66
N ILE A 218 -0.97 -15.83 -9.83
CA ILE A 218 -1.56 -15.37 -11.10
C ILE A 218 -0.51 -14.57 -11.89
N PRO A 219 -0.09 -15.02 -13.08
CA PRO A 219 0.85 -14.30 -13.95
C PRO A 219 0.32 -12.98 -14.48
N GLU A 220 1.13 -11.92 -14.41
CA GLU A 220 0.86 -10.68 -15.13
C GLU A 220 1.05 -10.87 -16.64
N GLN A 221 0.02 -10.51 -17.40
CA GLN A 221 0.04 -10.47 -18.84
C GLN A 221 -0.06 -9.01 -19.32
N VAL A 222 1.07 -8.48 -19.80
CA VAL A 222 1.09 -7.19 -20.47
C VAL A 222 0.57 -7.34 -21.91
N VAL A 223 -0.52 -6.67 -22.24
CA VAL A 223 -1.19 -6.79 -23.56
C VAL A 223 -1.05 -5.55 -24.40
N THR A 224 -0.79 -5.72 -25.70
CA THR A 224 -0.63 -4.60 -26.66
C THR A 224 -1.82 -4.44 -27.61
N GLU A 225 -2.84 -5.28 -27.44
CA GLU A 225 -4.13 -5.22 -28.12
C GLU A 225 -5.26 -5.48 -27.11
N SER A 226 -6.49 -5.05 -27.43
CA SER A 226 -7.64 -5.29 -26.57
C SER A 226 -7.83 -6.77 -26.32
N THR A 227 -7.92 -7.16 -25.05
CA THR A 227 -7.86 -8.55 -24.62
C THR A 227 -9.03 -8.85 -23.69
N THR A 228 -9.53 -10.07 -23.79
CA THR A 228 -10.46 -10.66 -22.82
C THR A 228 -9.75 -11.84 -22.17
N GLY A 229 -9.80 -11.89 -20.85
CA GLY A 229 -9.30 -12.98 -20.02
C GLY A 229 -10.08 -14.27 -20.23
N THR A 230 -9.81 -15.20 -19.34
CA THR A 230 -10.38 -16.53 -19.27
C THR A 230 -11.66 -16.52 -18.42
N ALA A 231 -11.90 -17.58 -17.66
CA ALA A 231 -13.03 -17.66 -16.73
C ALA A 231 -12.58 -18.00 -15.31
N GLY A 232 -11.27 -17.92 -15.06
CA GLY A 232 -10.68 -17.89 -13.74
C GLY A 232 -9.77 -16.67 -13.68
N ALA A 233 -9.16 -16.43 -12.52
CA ALA A 233 -8.40 -15.21 -12.28
C ALA A 233 -7.29 -14.94 -13.32
N ASP A 234 -7.34 -13.75 -13.91
CA ASP A 234 -6.40 -13.21 -14.88
C ASP A 234 -5.80 -11.89 -14.39
N TRP A 235 -4.51 -11.66 -14.64
CA TRP A 235 -3.89 -10.35 -14.42
C TRP A 235 -3.51 -9.74 -15.76
N LEU A 236 -4.28 -8.75 -16.22
CA LEU A 236 -4.05 -8.03 -17.47
C LEU A 236 -3.56 -6.61 -17.22
N THR A 237 -2.42 -6.26 -17.81
CA THR A 237 -1.87 -4.89 -17.80
C THR A 237 -1.83 -4.32 -19.21
N ALA A 238 -2.37 -3.12 -19.41
CA ALA A 238 -2.32 -2.46 -20.72
C ALA A 238 -0.88 -2.04 -21.03
N GLY A 239 -0.32 -2.53 -22.13
CA GLY A 239 0.98 -2.15 -22.67
C GLY A 239 0.92 -1.04 -23.74
N ALA A 240 -0.27 -0.55 -24.08
CA ALA A 240 -0.49 0.54 -25.03
C ALA A 240 -1.75 1.35 -24.68
N PRO A 241 -1.87 2.61 -25.12
CA PRO A 241 -3.07 3.42 -24.90
C PRO A 241 -4.25 3.00 -25.77
N GLY A 242 -5.47 3.23 -25.28
CA GLY A 242 -6.72 3.03 -26.04
C GLY A 242 -7.19 1.58 -26.11
N LEU A 243 -6.69 0.71 -25.23
CA LEU A 243 -7.08 -0.69 -25.18
C LEU A 243 -8.38 -0.89 -24.39
N ARG A 244 -9.03 -2.03 -24.63
CA ARG A 244 -10.04 -2.58 -23.73
C ARG A 244 -9.47 -3.85 -23.09
N LEU A 245 -9.40 -3.87 -21.77
CA LEU A 245 -9.11 -5.06 -20.98
C LEU A 245 -10.43 -5.55 -20.39
N ALA A 246 -10.72 -6.84 -20.55
CA ALA A 246 -11.86 -7.48 -19.93
C ALA A 246 -11.40 -8.71 -19.15
N GLY A 247 -11.70 -8.82 -17.86
CA GLY A 247 -11.36 -9.98 -17.02
C GLY A 247 -12.22 -11.20 -17.36
N ALA A 248 -13.53 -10.94 -17.51
CA ALA A 248 -14.62 -11.85 -17.85
C ALA A 248 -15.23 -12.59 -16.66
N ALA A 249 -14.63 -13.66 -16.15
CA ALA A 249 -15.13 -14.30 -14.94
C ALA A 249 -13.96 -14.78 -14.09
N GLY A 250 -14.15 -14.83 -12.77
CA GLY A 250 -13.05 -15.03 -11.83
C GLY A 250 -12.64 -13.70 -11.21
N ASP A 251 -11.80 -13.77 -10.18
CA ASP A 251 -11.33 -12.58 -9.45
C ASP A 251 -10.10 -12.02 -10.19
N ASP A 252 -10.30 -11.02 -11.03
CA ASP A 252 -9.32 -10.54 -11.99
C ASP A 252 -8.56 -9.29 -11.51
N ILE A 253 -7.37 -9.06 -12.08
CA ILE A 253 -6.55 -7.88 -11.82
C ILE A 253 -6.36 -7.12 -13.14
N LEU A 254 -6.95 -5.93 -13.25
CA LEU A 254 -6.87 -5.12 -14.46
C LEU A 254 -6.13 -3.82 -14.20
N ILE A 255 -5.02 -3.57 -14.90
CA ILE A 255 -4.17 -2.40 -14.66
C ILE A 255 -3.95 -1.60 -15.96
N THR A 256 -4.02 -0.27 -15.87
CA THR A 256 -3.56 0.61 -16.94
C THR A 256 -2.96 1.91 -16.42
N ASP A 257 -1.78 2.25 -16.93
CA ASP A 257 -1.20 3.59 -16.77
C ASP A 257 -1.57 4.51 -17.96
N PHE A 258 -2.35 4.00 -18.92
CA PHE A 258 -2.75 4.73 -20.12
C PHE A 258 -4.17 5.24 -20.04
N ALA A 259 -4.33 6.51 -20.35
CA ALA A 259 -5.65 7.11 -20.47
C ALA A 259 -6.44 6.61 -21.68
N ASN A 260 -7.76 6.86 -21.64
CA ASN A 260 -8.73 6.37 -22.64
C ASN A 260 -8.74 4.84 -22.78
N THR A 261 -8.40 4.12 -21.71
CA THR A 261 -8.52 2.66 -21.63
C THR A 261 -9.92 2.33 -21.09
N THR A 262 -10.50 1.23 -21.56
CA THR A 262 -11.68 0.63 -20.96
C THR A 262 -11.28 -0.59 -20.15
N LEU A 263 -11.65 -0.63 -18.88
CA LEU A 263 -11.46 -1.77 -18.00
C LEU A 263 -12.85 -2.35 -17.69
N ASP A 264 -12.97 -3.67 -17.76
CA ASP A 264 -14.23 -4.41 -17.58
C ASP A 264 -13.90 -5.64 -16.73
N GLY A 265 -14.20 -5.61 -15.43
CA GLY A 265 -13.87 -6.71 -14.52
C GLY A 265 -14.59 -7.98 -14.95
N GLY A 266 -15.92 -7.95 -14.88
CA GLY A 266 -16.77 -9.02 -15.37
C GLY A 266 -17.59 -9.62 -14.23
N ALA A 267 -17.26 -10.84 -13.82
CA ALA A 267 -17.94 -11.50 -12.72
C ALA A 267 -16.92 -12.13 -11.77
N GLY A 268 -16.99 -11.83 -10.49
CA GLY A 268 -15.95 -12.18 -9.51
C GLY A 268 -15.51 -10.91 -8.77
N ASP A 269 -14.69 -11.07 -7.74
CA ASP A 269 -14.25 -9.94 -6.93
C ASP A 269 -12.98 -9.32 -7.56
N ASP A 270 -13.15 -8.31 -8.41
CA ASP A 270 -12.10 -7.77 -9.28
C ASP A 270 -11.30 -6.64 -8.63
N THR A 271 -10.00 -6.60 -8.90
CA THR A 271 -9.11 -5.48 -8.54
C THR A 271 -8.74 -4.67 -9.77
N ILE A 272 -9.26 -3.45 -9.86
CA ILE A 272 -9.08 -2.59 -11.03
C ILE A 272 -8.27 -1.35 -10.67
N GLU A 273 -7.12 -1.20 -11.32
CA GLU A 273 -6.26 -0.03 -11.18
C GLU A 273 -6.23 0.79 -12.49
N GLY A 274 -6.98 1.88 -12.49
CA GLY A 274 -6.98 2.87 -13.54
C GLY A 274 -5.78 3.82 -13.48
N VAL A 275 -5.82 4.86 -14.33
CA VAL A 275 -4.73 5.83 -14.42
C VAL A 275 -4.57 6.59 -13.10
N PHE A 276 -3.38 6.48 -12.50
CA PHE A 276 -2.96 7.30 -11.37
C PHE A 276 -1.98 8.40 -11.77
N ALA A 277 -2.32 9.64 -11.42
CA ALA A 277 -1.52 10.84 -11.63
C ALA A 277 -0.11 10.77 -10.97
N GLU A 278 0.08 9.88 -9.98
CA GLU A 278 1.32 9.76 -9.20
C GLU A 278 2.34 8.78 -9.78
N ARG A 279 1.94 7.86 -10.68
CA ARG A 279 2.88 6.89 -11.28
C ARG A 279 3.82 7.49 -12.35
N ASN A 280 3.60 8.75 -12.76
CA ASN A 280 4.41 9.44 -13.78
C ASN A 280 5.27 10.59 -13.21
N GLY A 281 5.99 10.36 -12.10
CA GLY A 281 7.20 11.14 -11.78
C GLY A 281 7.07 12.67 -11.62
N GLY A 282 5.87 13.19 -11.36
CA GLY A 282 5.68 14.63 -11.19
C GLY A 282 4.24 14.96 -10.85
N PHE A 283 4.05 15.64 -9.72
CA PHE A 283 2.79 16.16 -9.18
C PHE A 283 1.80 16.61 -10.27
N SER A 284 1.00 15.69 -10.78
CA SER A 284 -0.07 15.99 -11.71
C SER A 284 -1.26 16.43 -10.88
N ARG A 285 -1.36 17.76 -10.73
CA ARG A 285 -2.52 18.42 -10.14
C ARG A 285 -3.75 18.04 -10.96
N ILE A 286 -4.64 17.26 -10.37
CA ILE A 286 -5.91 16.84 -10.96
C ILE A 286 -6.79 18.07 -11.08
N ASP A 287 -6.82 18.67 -12.27
CA ASP A 287 -7.66 19.84 -12.56
C ASP A 287 -8.98 19.47 -13.25
N GLY A 288 -9.31 18.16 -13.29
CA GLY A 288 -10.55 17.64 -13.85
C GLY A 288 -10.62 17.69 -15.38
N THR A 289 -9.51 18.00 -16.08
CA THR A 289 -9.46 18.05 -17.55
C THR A 289 -8.68 16.91 -18.21
N GLU A 290 -7.98 16.11 -17.41
CA GLU A 290 -7.24 14.94 -17.87
C GLU A 290 -8.18 13.82 -18.35
N PRO A 291 -7.77 13.01 -19.33
CA PRO A 291 -8.63 12.03 -20.01
C PRO A 291 -9.24 11.00 -19.05
N THR A 292 -10.57 10.83 -19.18
CA THR A 292 -11.37 9.88 -18.41
C THR A 292 -11.16 8.46 -18.93
N SER A 293 -10.72 7.54 -18.07
CA SER A 293 -10.89 6.11 -18.35
C SER A 293 -12.34 5.70 -18.08
N THR A 294 -12.81 4.64 -18.73
CA THR A 294 -14.12 4.03 -18.42
C THR A 294 -13.87 2.71 -17.74
N ILE A 295 -14.44 2.52 -16.56
CA ILE A 295 -14.29 1.32 -15.76
C ILE A 295 -15.69 0.79 -15.49
N ASN A 296 -15.93 -0.47 -15.83
CA ASN A 296 -17.08 -1.24 -15.37
C ASN A 296 -16.50 -2.37 -14.51
N ALA A 297 -16.83 -2.46 -13.23
CA ALA A 297 -16.24 -3.50 -12.38
C ALA A 297 -17.01 -4.82 -12.57
N GLY A 298 -18.33 -4.84 -12.39
CA GLY A 298 -19.19 -5.92 -12.87
C GLY A 298 -20.04 -6.54 -11.77
N ASP A 299 -20.12 -7.86 -11.73
CA ASP A 299 -20.77 -8.59 -10.63
C ASP A 299 -19.68 -9.03 -9.64
N GLY A 300 -19.80 -8.79 -8.34
CA GLY A 300 -18.83 -9.17 -7.31
C GLY A 300 -18.49 -8.02 -6.38
N ASP A 301 -17.74 -8.29 -5.31
CA ASP A 301 -17.30 -7.24 -4.39
C ASP A 301 -15.99 -6.62 -4.93
N ASP A 302 -16.10 -5.59 -5.76
CA ASP A 302 -14.98 -5.06 -6.54
C ASP A 302 -14.18 -3.96 -5.83
N VAL A 303 -12.93 -3.80 -6.24
CA VAL A 303 -12.04 -2.75 -5.74
C VAL A 303 -11.47 -1.94 -6.89
N VAL A 304 -11.94 -0.69 -7.00
CA VAL A 304 -11.52 0.24 -8.05
C VAL A 304 -10.70 1.39 -7.49
N ARG A 305 -9.51 1.59 -8.06
CA ARG A 305 -8.60 2.68 -7.72
C ARG A 305 -8.24 3.44 -8.99
N THR A 306 -8.49 4.76 -9.03
CA THR A 306 -8.16 5.60 -10.19
C THR A 306 -8.00 7.08 -9.82
N SER A 307 -7.44 7.93 -10.68
CA SER A 307 -7.42 9.38 -10.46
C SER A 307 -8.64 10.09 -11.06
N ASN A 308 -8.87 9.94 -12.37
CA ASN A 308 -10.00 10.54 -13.08
C ASN A 308 -10.65 9.54 -14.03
N ALA A 309 -11.87 9.12 -13.75
CA ALA A 309 -12.59 8.11 -14.53
C ALA A 309 -14.11 8.28 -14.44
N ILE A 310 -14.81 7.56 -15.31
CA ILE A 310 -16.20 7.19 -15.11
C ILE A 310 -16.17 5.73 -14.67
N VAL A 311 -16.65 5.47 -13.47
CA VAL A 311 -16.72 4.15 -12.84
C VAL A 311 -18.18 3.74 -12.67
N ASP A 312 -18.49 2.53 -13.12
CA ASP A 312 -19.69 1.78 -12.78
C ASP A 312 -19.20 0.55 -12.01
N ALA A 313 -19.49 0.46 -10.70
CA ALA A 313 -18.95 -0.61 -9.86
C ALA A 313 -19.79 -1.88 -10.07
N GLY A 314 -21.12 -1.81 -9.96
CA GLY A 314 -22.03 -2.83 -10.48
C GLY A 314 -22.84 -3.52 -9.39
N ASP A 315 -22.88 -4.86 -9.39
CA ASP A 315 -23.62 -5.63 -8.40
C ASP A 315 -22.62 -6.17 -7.35
N GLY A 316 -22.74 -5.82 -6.07
CA GLY A 316 -21.85 -6.27 -5.00
C GLY A 316 -21.51 -5.16 -4.00
N ASP A 317 -20.78 -5.47 -2.93
CA ASP A 317 -20.35 -4.46 -1.96
C ASP A 317 -18.99 -3.85 -2.37
N ASP A 318 -19.01 -2.77 -3.16
CA ASP A 318 -17.81 -2.29 -3.85
C ASP A 318 -16.98 -1.26 -3.05
N GLU A 319 -15.68 -1.15 -3.35
CA GLU A 319 -14.80 -0.07 -2.89
C GLU A 319 -14.24 0.74 -4.08
N VAL A 320 -14.73 1.97 -4.24
CA VAL A 320 -14.24 2.89 -5.29
C VAL A 320 -13.52 4.09 -4.68
N ASN A 321 -12.25 4.25 -5.02
CA ASN A 321 -11.44 5.41 -4.66
C ASN A 321 -10.98 6.15 -5.93
N LEU A 322 -11.48 7.38 -6.08
CA LEU A 322 -11.09 8.30 -7.13
C LEU A 322 -10.66 9.66 -6.58
N VAL A 323 -10.13 10.52 -7.45
CA VAL A 323 -9.84 11.91 -7.07
C VAL A 323 -10.80 12.89 -7.74
N GLY A 324 -11.17 12.64 -9.00
CA GLY A 324 -12.19 13.38 -9.75
C GLY A 324 -12.90 12.45 -10.74
N GLY A 325 -14.01 12.92 -11.32
CA GLY A 325 -14.82 12.12 -12.25
C GLY A 325 -16.15 11.67 -11.66
N GLU A 326 -16.65 10.52 -12.07
CA GLU A 326 -17.94 9.97 -11.65
C GLU A 326 -17.77 8.53 -11.19
N ALA A 327 -18.37 8.18 -10.06
CA ALA A 327 -18.52 6.79 -9.62
C ALA A 327 -19.98 6.49 -9.28
N ARG A 328 -20.43 5.34 -9.76
CA ARG A 328 -21.69 4.70 -9.41
C ARG A 328 -21.33 3.44 -8.64
N GLY A 329 -21.91 3.27 -7.46
CA GLY A 329 -21.83 2.05 -6.65
C GLY A 329 -22.61 0.96 -7.37
N GLY A 330 -23.93 0.96 -7.22
CA GLY A 330 -24.78 0.07 -8.00
C GLY A 330 -25.79 -0.61 -7.10
N ASP A 331 -25.86 -1.93 -7.12
CA ASP A 331 -26.64 -2.71 -6.17
C ASP A 331 -25.68 -3.29 -5.11
N GLY A 332 -25.81 -2.93 -3.83
CA GLY A 332 -24.95 -3.43 -2.73
C GLY A 332 -24.59 -2.32 -1.73
N ASP A 333 -23.91 -2.65 -0.64
CA ASP A 333 -23.52 -1.68 0.39
C ASP A 333 -22.12 -1.07 0.07
N ASP A 334 -22.09 -0.02 -0.75
CA ASP A 334 -20.86 0.45 -1.40
C ASP A 334 -20.03 1.44 -0.56
N ARG A 335 -18.74 1.54 -0.88
CA ARG A 335 -17.80 2.51 -0.31
C ARG A 335 -17.18 3.37 -1.38
N LEU A 336 -17.73 4.57 -1.55
CA LEU A 336 -17.27 5.52 -2.56
C LEU A 336 -16.51 6.69 -1.91
N SER A 337 -15.30 6.97 -2.40
CA SER A 337 -14.48 8.08 -1.90
C SER A 337 -13.91 8.92 -3.04
N ALA A 338 -14.12 10.23 -2.96
CA ALA A 338 -13.44 11.22 -3.78
C ALA A 338 -12.84 12.34 -2.92
N GLN A 339 -11.54 12.22 -2.64
CA GLN A 339 -10.81 13.14 -1.77
C GLN A 339 -9.64 13.77 -2.53
N GLY A 340 -9.88 14.93 -3.11
CA GLY A 340 -8.84 15.78 -3.69
C GLY A 340 -9.40 17.09 -4.24
N ASP A 341 -8.58 17.80 -5.01
CA ASP A 341 -8.97 19.10 -5.60
C ASP A 341 -9.86 18.96 -6.85
N GLY A 342 -10.07 17.73 -7.34
CA GLY A 342 -10.93 17.43 -8.47
C GLY A 342 -12.41 17.58 -8.16
N VAL A 343 -13.21 17.89 -9.19
CA VAL A 343 -14.68 17.82 -9.10
C VAL A 343 -15.09 16.37 -9.30
N ALA A 344 -15.86 15.84 -8.36
CA ALA A 344 -16.35 14.47 -8.40
C ALA A 344 -17.87 14.37 -8.25
N VAL A 345 -18.45 13.32 -8.81
CA VAL A 345 -19.83 12.90 -8.58
C VAL A 345 -19.82 11.46 -8.06
N LEU A 346 -20.36 11.25 -6.86
CA LEU A 346 -20.52 9.91 -6.26
C LEU A 346 -22.01 9.59 -6.18
N LEU A 347 -22.41 8.40 -6.62
CA LEU A 347 -23.79 7.91 -6.61
C LEU A 347 -23.76 6.51 -5.99
N GLY A 348 -24.28 6.35 -4.76
CA GLY A 348 -24.33 5.05 -4.09
C GLY A 348 -25.27 4.09 -4.81
N GLN A 349 -26.48 4.58 -5.11
CA GLN A 349 -27.56 3.86 -5.78
C GLN A 349 -28.37 2.98 -4.82
N ALA A 350 -28.32 1.65 -4.87
CA ALA A 350 -29.20 0.82 -4.06
C ALA A 350 -28.39 0.05 -3.01
N GLY A 351 -28.67 0.27 -1.73
CA GLY A 351 -27.96 -0.35 -0.61
C GLY A 351 -27.67 0.66 0.49
N ASP A 352 -27.12 0.20 1.62
CA ASP A 352 -26.72 1.10 2.72
C ASP A 352 -25.28 1.59 2.48
N ASP A 353 -25.12 2.66 1.70
CA ASP A 353 -23.84 3.10 1.15
C ASP A 353 -23.03 4.01 2.09
N SER A 354 -21.71 4.08 1.88
CA SER A 354 -20.80 4.98 2.59
C SER A 354 -20.01 5.87 1.62
N LEU A 355 -20.45 7.11 1.48
CA LEU A 355 -19.89 8.10 0.56
C LEU A 355 -19.06 9.14 1.30
N THR A 356 -17.82 9.37 0.84
CA THR A 356 -16.97 10.47 1.32
C THR A 356 -16.54 11.35 0.16
N ILE A 357 -16.93 12.62 0.20
CA ILE A 357 -16.67 13.56 -0.90
C ILE A 357 -16.09 14.89 -0.41
N GLY A 358 -15.07 15.38 -1.13
CA GLY A 358 -14.49 16.71 -0.96
C GLY A 358 -14.43 17.50 -2.27
N GLY A 359 -14.02 18.77 -2.17
CA GLY A 359 -13.82 19.64 -3.32
C GLY A 359 -15.03 20.53 -3.64
N VAL A 360 -14.74 21.74 -4.13
CA VAL A 360 -15.77 22.72 -4.49
C VAL A 360 -16.50 22.27 -5.76
N GLY A 361 -17.82 22.11 -5.67
CA GLY A 361 -18.66 21.69 -6.80
C GLY A 361 -18.85 20.18 -6.94
N SER A 362 -18.24 19.39 -6.06
CA SER A 362 -18.44 17.94 -6.00
C SER A 362 -19.81 17.60 -5.39
N GLN A 363 -20.40 16.49 -5.83
CA GLN A 363 -21.75 16.05 -5.44
C GLN A 363 -21.78 14.57 -5.05
N ALA A 364 -22.43 14.24 -3.94
CA ALA A 364 -22.71 12.86 -3.53
C ALA A 364 -24.23 12.65 -3.38
N SER A 365 -24.73 11.51 -3.83
CA SER A 365 -26.09 11.00 -3.59
C SER A 365 -25.95 9.60 -3.01
N GLY A 366 -26.54 9.35 -1.84
CA GLY A 366 -26.63 8.02 -1.24
C GLY A 366 -27.48 7.12 -2.13
N GLY A 367 -28.79 7.24 -2.06
CA GLY A 367 -29.69 6.60 -3.00
C GLY A 367 -30.87 5.96 -2.29
N ASP A 368 -31.18 4.71 -2.59
CA ASP A 368 -32.14 3.91 -1.83
C ASP A 368 -31.38 3.14 -0.74
N GLY A 369 -31.66 3.38 0.54
CA GLY A 369 -30.97 2.74 1.66
C GLY A 369 -30.68 3.71 2.80
N ASN A 370 -30.06 3.24 3.88
CA ASN A 370 -29.68 4.09 5.01
C ASN A 370 -28.21 4.46 4.88
N ASP A 371 -27.95 5.59 4.26
CA ASP A 371 -26.63 5.95 3.79
C ASP A 371 -25.83 6.73 4.82
N PHE A 372 -24.51 6.58 4.73
CA PHE A 372 -23.55 7.47 5.37
C PHE A 372 -22.93 8.41 4.34
N VAL A 373 -23.20 9.71 4.45
CA VAL A 373 -22.67 10.72 3.51
C VAL A 373 -21.81 11.75 4.25
N SER A 374 -20.50 11.72 4.00
CA SER A 374 -19.53 12.67 4.54
C SER A 374 -19.12 13.71 3.49
N VAL A 375 -19.43 14.99 3.76
CA VAL A 375 -19.27 16.09 2.80
C VAL A 375 -18.28 17.13 3.34
N GLY A 376 -17.19 17.31 2.60
CA GLY A 376 -16.18 18.34 2.81
C GLY A 376 -16.62 19.73 2.32
N THR A 377 -15.84 20.75 2.67
CA THR A 377 -16.11 22.15 2.30
C THR A 377 -16.34 22.33 0.79
N GLY A 378 -17.45 22.97 0.43
CA GLY A 378 -17.80 23.27 -0.97
C GLY A 378 -18.50 22.14 -1.72
N GLY A 379 -18.69 20.98 -1.09
CA GLY A 379 -19.46 19.87 -1.64
C GLY A 379 -20.97 19.95 -1.33
N LEU A 380 -21.73 19.16 -2.07
CA LEU A 380 -23.14 18.87 -1.84
C LEU A 380 -23.31 17.36 -1.59
N GLY A 381 -23.96 16.98 -0.50
CA GLY A 381 -24.37 15.59 -0.26
C GLY A 381 -25.88 15.49 -0.10
N ASN A 382 -26.44 14.41 -0.61
CA ASN A 382 -27.85 14.03 -0.51
C ASN A 382 -27.94 12.61 0.05
N GLY A 383 -28.75 12.37 1.07
CA GLY A 383 -29.05 11.03 1.59
C GLY A 383 -30.02 10.27 0.67
N ASP A 384 -30.98 10.99 0.08
CA ASP A 384 -32.05 10.44 -0.75
C ASP A 384 -33.10 9.65 0.04
N ALA A 385 -33.19 8.33 -0.09
CA ALA A 385 -34.30 7.55 0.43
C ALA A 385 -33.87 6.54 1.49
N GLY A 386 -34.03 6.90 2.75
CA GLY A 386 -33.86 6.04 3.92
C GLY A 386 -33.52 6.87 5.15
N ASP A 387 -33.15 6.21 6.25
CA ASP A 387 -32.81 6.89 7.50
C ASP A 387 -31.31 7.23 7.51
N ASP A 388 -30.93 8.34 6.86
CA ASP A 388 -29.54 8.63 6.52
C ASP A 388 -28.74 9.29 7.64
N THR A 389 -27.40 9.11 7.60
CA THR A 389 -26.45 9.82 8.46
C THR A 389 -25.52 10.72 7.63
N LEU A 390 -25.70 12.03 7.75
CA LEU A 390 -24.92 13.02 7.02
C LEU A 390 -23.91 13.75 7.91
N GLN A 391 -22.62 13.67 7.57
CA GLN A 391 -21.56 14.48 8.18
C GLN A 391 -21.23 15.69 7.30
N ILE A 392 -21.56 16.89 7.75
CA ILE A 392 -21.48 18.10 6.93
C ILE A 392 -20.45 19.08 7.51
N SER A 393 -19.40 19.34 6.74
CA SER A 393 -18.36 20.34 7.07
C SER A 393 -18.86 21.77 6.88
N ASP A 394 -18.09 22.75 7.37
CA ASP A 394 -18.36 24.16 7.12
C ASP A 394 -18.25 24.49 5.63
N GLY A 395 -19.20 25.29 5.13
CA GLY A 395 -19.29 25.64 3.71
C GLY A 395 -19.82 24.53 2.79
N ALA A 396 -20.26 23.39 3.35
CA ALA A 396 -20.91 22.32 2.60
C ALA A 396 -22.45 22.41 2.68
N THR A 397 -23.13 21.69 1.78
CA THR A 397 -24.58 21.52 1.81
C THR A 397 -24.94 20.05 1.99
N GLY A 398 -25.84 19.75 2.93
CA GLY A 398 -26.41 18.42 3.14
C GLY A 398 -27.93 18.44 2.94
N LEU A 399 -28.46 17.45 2.24
CA LEU A 399 -29.88 17.20 2.05
C LEU A 399 -30.17 15.79 2.55
N GLY A 400 -31.17 15.61 3.40
CA GLY A 400 -31.51 14.30 3.97
C GLY A 400 -32.30 13.51 2.96
N GLY A 401 -33.49 14.01 2.63
CA GLY A 401 -34.35 13.43 1.61
C GLY A 401 -35.63 12.91 2.24
N SER A 402 -35.94 11.64 2.07
CA SER A 402 -37.06 10.97 2.73
C SER A 402 -36.56 9.95 3.75
N GLY A 403 -37.09 10.01 4.97
CA GLY A 403 -36.67 9.16 6.09
C GLY A 403 -36.32 10.00 7.31
N ASP A 404 -36.02 9.34 8.42
CA ASP A 404 -35.69 10.02 9.67
C ASP A 404 -34.17 10.29 9.76
N ASP A 405 -33.72 11.38 9.15
CA ASP A 405 -32.28 11.65 8.95
C ASP A 405 -31.54 12.16 10.21
N LEU A 406 -30.23 11.89 10.27
CA LEU A 406 -29.30 12.43 11.25
C LEU A 406 -28.20 13.29 10.60
N PHE A 407 -28.18 14.58 10.91
CA PHE A 407 -27.10 15.49 10.52
C PHE A 407 -26.12 15.72 11.66
N ASN A 408 -24.84 15.50 11.40
CA ASN A 408 -23.73 15.90 12.25
C ASN A 408 -22.95 17.04 11.56
N VAL A 409 -23.18 18.28 12.00
CA VAL A 409 -22.58 19.47 11.40
C VAL A 409 -21.42 19.98 12.26
N TRP A 410 -20.25 20.17 11.64
CA TRP A 410 -18.98 20.38 12.35
C TRP A 410 -18.07 21.44 11.68
N ASN A 411 -16.93 21.73 12.32
CA ASN A 411 -15.85 22.60 11.80
C ASN A 411 -16.17 24.07 11.48
N PHE A 412 -17.18 24.70 12.10
CA PHE A 412 -17.41 26.14 11.92
C PHE A 412 -16.17 27.01 12.25
N HIS A 413 -15.50 27.54 11.22
CA HIS A 413 -14.36 28.45 11.33
C HIS A 413 -14.63 29.81 10.67
N ASP A 414 -14.80 30.84 11.50
CA ASP A 414 -14.94 32.27 11.19
C ASP A 414 -15.98 32.72 10.14
N GLU A 415 -16.26 32.07 8.99
CA GLU A 415 -17.17 32.62 7.96
C GLU A 415 -17.99 31.67 7.02
N PRO A 416 -17.64 30.40 6.70
CA PRO A 416 -18.46 29.62 5.77
C PRO A 416 -19.65 28.95 6.47
N THR A 417 -20.84 29.15 5.92
CA THR A 417 -22.08 28.55 6.42
C THR A 417 -22.25 27.14 5.88
N ALA A 418 -22.41 26.15 6.76
CA ALA A 418 -23.01 24.88 6.38
C ALA A 418 -24.53 25.06 6.21
N THR A 419 -25.12 24.42 5.18
CA THR A 419 -26.57 24.39 4.97
C THR A 419 -27.06 22.96 5.07
N VAL A 420 -28.09 22.71 5.88
CA VAL A 420 -28.73 21.40 5.97
C VAL A 420 -30.25 21.51 5.82
N THR A 421 -30.85 20.57 5.10
CA THR A 421 -32.29 20.39 4.99
C THR A 421 -32.57 18.90 5.21
N GLY A 422 -33.39 18.54 6.20
CA GLY A 422 -33.75 17.14 6.43
C GLY A 422 -34.67 16.64 5.32
N GLY A 423 -35.96 16.89 5.41
CA GLY A 423 -36.84 16.68 4.26
C GLY A 423 -38.18 16.12 4.69
N GLU A 424 -38.58 14.99 4.12
CA GLU A 424 -39.70 14.21 4.63
C GLU A 424 -39.23 13.31 5.76
N GLY A 425 -39.80 13.44 6.96
CA GLY A 425 -39.42 12.58 8.08
C GLY A 425 -39.28 13.35 9.39
N ALA A 426 -38.74 12.69 10.40
CA ALA A 426 -38.45 13.21 11.73
C ALA A 426 -36.94 13.42 11.93
N ASP A 427 -36.42 14.42 11.22
CA ASP A 427 -34.99 14.69 11.13
C ASP A 427 -34.38 15.24 12.44
N THR A 428 -33.13 14.85 12.68
CA THR A 428 -32.31 15.29 13.82
C THR A 428 -31.07 16.01 13.35
N VAL A 429 -30.84 17.24 13.85
CA VAL A 429 -29.60 18.00 13.57
C VAL A 429 -28.79 18.18 14.86
N SER A 430 -27.59 17.62 14.87
CA SER A 430 -26.55 17.80 15.88
C SER A 430 -25.47 18.74 15.34
N ALA A 431 -25.29 19.90 15.97
CA ALA A 431 -24.30 20.89 15.55
C ALA A 431 -23.26 21.13 16.65
N LEU A 432 -21.98 20.92 16.33
CA LEU A 432 -20.87 21.21 17.24
C LEU A 432 -20.24 22.56 16.92
N VAL A 433 -20.55 23.58 17.73
CA VAL A 433 -19.97 24.92 17.59
C VAL A 433 -18.74 25.07 18.48
N ARG A 434 -17.56 25.22 17.87
CA ARG A 434 -16.29 25.53 18.57
C ARG A 434 -16.03 27.05 18.49
N GLY A 435 -15.40 27.62 19.53
CA GLY A 435 -14.97 29.03 19.50
C GLY A 435 -16.07 30.09 19.65
N ALA A 436 -17.30 29.71 20.04
CA ALA A 436 -18.39 30.67 20.28
C ALA A 436 -17.98 31.73 21.31
N ARG A 437 -17.70 32.96 20.83
CA ARG A 437 -17.42 34.08 21.72
C ARG A 437 -18.69 34.42 22.49
N CYS A 438 -18.68 34.23 23.80
CA CYS A 438 -19.72 34.78 24.66
C CYS A 438 -19.72 36.30 24.46
N ALA A 439 -20.76 36.84 23.81
CA ALA A 439 -20.98 38.27 23.77
C ALA A 439 -21.15 38.76 25.21
N GLY A 440 -20.09 39.34 25.77
CA GLY A 440 -20.09 39.88 27.12
C GLY A 440 -21.25 40.85 27.27
N TRP A 441 -22.13 40.56 28.24
CA TRP A 441 -23.29 41.37 28.55
C TRP A 441 -22.81 42.76 28.98
N ARG A 442 -22.78 43.74 28.07
CA ARG A 442 -22.58 45.15 28.43
C ARG A 442 -23.87 45.66 29.05
N SER A 443 -23.96 45.59 30.38
CA SER A 443 -25.03 46.22 31.15
C SER A 443 -25.00 47.73 30.87
N GLY A 444 -25.95 48.24 30.09
CA GLY A 444 -26.13 49.68 29.94
C GLY A 444 -26.42 50.14 28.52
N ARG A 445 -27.51 49.64 27.92
CA ARG A 445 -28.31 50.41 26.95
C ARG A 445 -29.72 49.86 26.94
N ARG A 446 -30.70 50.76 27.06
CA ARG A 446 -32.14 50.44 27.08
C ARG A 446 -32.52 49.68 25.80
N LEU A 447 -33.31 48.63 25.97
CA LEU A 447 -33.97 47.87 24.91
C LEU A 447 -34.72 48.81 23.94
N PRO A 448 -34.48 48.74 22.62
CA PRO A 448 -35.51 49.04 21.65
C PRO A 448 -36.46 47.84 21.58
N GLN A 449 -37.76 48.12 21.53
CA GLN A 449 -38.83 47.15 21.44
C GLN A 449 -38.69 46.31 20.15
N HIS A 450 -38.89 45.00 20.30
CA HIS A 450 -38.86 44.00 19.24
C HIS A 450 -39.79 44.35 18.06
N HIS A 451 -39.25 44.32 16.84
CA HIS A 451 -40.02 43.95 15.65
C HIS A 451 -40.00 42.42 15.50
N GLY A 452 -41.17 41.87 15.21
CA GLY A 452 -41.52 40.47 15.40
C GLY A 452 -40.89 39.48 14.41
N PHE A 453 -40.75 38.27 14.93
CA PHE A 453 -40.55 37.01 14.21
C PHE A 453 -41.71 36.80 13.23
N GLN A 454 -41.44 36.73 11.92
CA GLN A 454 -42.43 36.32 10.91
C GLN A 454 -42.29 34.82 10.66
N SER A 455 -43.20 34.02 11.23
CA SER A 455 -43.50 32.69 10.71
C SER A 455 -44.54 32.85 9.59
N GLY A 456 -44.12 32.68 8.34
CA GLY A 456 -45.05 32.60 7.21
C GLY A 456 -45.83 31.29 7.25
N ARG A 457 -47.12 31.33 7.64
CA ARG A 457 -48.09 30.28 7.31
C ARG A 457 -49.04 30.80 6.25
N GLY A 458 -48.92 30.26 5.04
CA GLY A 458 -49.84 30.51 3.93
C GLY A 458 -51.26 30.10 4.30
N ARG A 459 -52.22 31.01 4.06
CA ARG A 459 -53.66 30.75 4.19
C ARG A 459 -54.22 30.26 2.87
N LEU A 460 -54.72 29.02 2.82
CA LEU A 460 -55.80 28.66 1.91
C LEU A 460 -57.14 28.95 2.62
N ALA A 461 -57.96 29.75 1.95
CA ALA A 461 -59.26 30.18 2.45
C ALA A 461 -60.31 29.09 2.23
N ASN A 462 -61.18 28.84 3.22
CA ASN A 462 -62.55 28.48 2.90
C ASN A 462 -63.57 28.91 3.96
N ARG A 463 -64.77 29.18 3.44
CA ARG A 463 -65.91 29.89 4.02
C ARG A 463 -66.54 29.25 5.28
N HIS A 464 -67.11 30.14 6.10
CA HIS A 464 -68.11 29.92 7.14
C HIS A 464 -69.33 29.09 6.71
N VAL A 465 -69.81 28.17 7.57
CA VAL A 465 -71.21 28.00 8.06
C VAL A 465 -71.15 27.34 9.47
N PRO A 466 -71.98 27.73 10.47
CA PRO A 466 -71.83 27.32 11.87
C PRO A 466 -72.73 26.13 12.26
N VAL A 467 -72.45 25.45 13.38
CA VAL A 467 -73.40 24.87 14.37
C VAL A 467 -72.64 24.01 15.39
N GLY A 468 -73.00 24.11 16.69
CA GLY A 468 -72.97 22.99 17.64
C GLY A 468 -72.01 23.09 18.83
N GLN A 469 -72.51 23.57 19.97
CA GLN A 469 -72.02 23.12 21.30
C GLN A 469 -72.29 21.61 21.47
N PRO A 470 -71.48 20.85 22.24
CA PRO A 470 -71.78 20.74 23.66
C PRO A 470 -70.58 20.72 24.61
N ARG A 471 -70.95 20.98 25.87
CA ARG A 471 -70.19 21.01 27.12
C ARG A 471 -69.40 19.72 27.36
N GLY A 472 -68.15 19.86 27.82
CA GLY A 472 -67.32 18.79 28.36
C GLY A 472 -66.40 19.33 29.45
N ARG A 473 -66.31 18.61 30.57
CA ARG A 473 -65.92 19.09 31.90
C ARG A 473 -64.43 19.41 32.07
N HIS A 474 -64.17 20.49 32.79
CA HIS A 474 -62.90 20.76 33.48
C HIS A 474 -62.54 19.62 34.45
N ARG A 475 -61.33 19.08 34.32
CA ARG A 475 -60.52 18.59 35.44
C ARG A 475 -59.10 19.11 35.30
N ASN A 476 -58.66 19.82 36.34
CA ASN A 476 -57.34 20.39 36.51
C ASN A 476 -56.30 19.27 36.68
N HIS A 477 -55.23 19.29 35.87
CA HIS A 477 -53.91 18.83 36.28
C HIS A 477 -52.92 19.98 36.11
N ARG A 478 -52.40 20.47 37.24
CA ARG A 478 -51.27 21.40 37.29
C ARG A 478 -50.00 20.60 36.98
N GLY A 479 -49.44 20.76 35.78
CA GLY A 479 -48.05 20.42 35.47
C GLY A 479 -47.17 21.64 35.73
N LEU A 480 -46.39 21.61 36.81
CA LEU A 480 -45.30 22.55 37.06
C LEU A 480 -44.10 22.09 36.21
N GLY A 481 -43.87 22.73 35.06
CA GLY A 481 -42.60 22.63 34.36
C GLY A 481 -41.52 23.37 35.15
N ARG A 482 -40.59 22.62 35.77
CA ARG A 482 -39.30 23.17 36.23
C ARG A 482 -38.29 22.97 35.10
N GLN A 483 -37.93 24.06 34.42
CA GLN A 483 -36.67 24.12 33.68
C GLN A 483 -35.53 24.19 34.71
N LEU A 484 -34.70 23.16 34.75
CA LEU A 484 -33.41 23.16 35.41
C LEU A 484 -32.35 23.38 34.33
N HIS A 485 -31.88 24.62 34.19
CA HIS A 485 -30.59 24.86 33.55
C HIS A 485 -29.49 24.49 34.56
N ARG A 486 -28.75 23.41 34.28
CA ARG A 486 -27.44 23.16 34.87
C ARG A 486 -26.40 23.30 33.77
N CYS A 487 -25.62 24.37 33.81
CA CYS A 487 -24.25 24.32 33.30
C CYS A 487 -23.44 23.58 34.36
N ALA A 488 -23.17 22.30 34.14
CA ALA A 488 -22.13 21.59 34.87
C ALA A 488 -20.83 21.80 34.07
N GLY A 489 -19.96 22.66 34.60
CA GLY A 489 -18.57 22.67 34.19
C GLY A 489 -17.88 21.54 34.92
N ASP A 490 -17.41 20.53 34.19
CA ASP A 490 -16.44 19.59 34.72
C ASP A 490 -15.03 20.03 34.36
N VAL A 491 -14.29 20.27 35.44
CA VAL A 491 -12.86 20.48 35.50
C VAL A 491 -12.21 19.13 35.26
N GLN A 492 -11.52 18.96 34.14
CA GLN A 492 -10.37 18.04 34.08
C GLN A 492 -9.09 18.86 34.10
N ARG A 493 -8.37 18.71 35.22
CA ARG A 493 -6.96 19.05 35.36
C ARG A 493 -6.17 18.21 34.36
N LEU A 494 -5.46 18.87 33.46
CA LEU A 494 -4.17 18.39 32.98
C LEU A 494 -3.11 19.39 33.44
N ALA A 495 -2.24 18.92 34.32
CA ALA A 495 -1.01 19.60 34.68
C ALA A 495 0.02 19.33 33.58
N GLY A 496 0.61 20.38 33.02
CA GLY A 496 1.69 20.26 32.03
C GLY A 496 1.99 21.58 31.34
N SER A 497 2.94 22.33 31.89
CA SER A 497 3.71 23.45 31.29
C SER A 497 2.97 24.52 30.48
N ASP A 498 2.79 25.69 31.11
CA ASP A 498 2.70 26.98 30.43
C ASP A 498 4.00 27.27 29.66
N THR A 499 3.99 27.12 28.34
CA THR A 499 4.76 27.96 27.39
C THR A 499 4.05 27.92 26.05
N GLY A 500 3.15 28.88 25.83
CA GLY A 500 2.53 29.12 24.53
C GLY A 500 3.51 29.82 23.60
N TYR A 501 3.53 29.37 22.34
CA TYR A 501 4.47 29.76 21.32
C TYR A 501 3.61 30.00 20.07
N CYS A 502 3.49 31.25 19.60
CA CYS A 502 2.75 31.59 18.38
C CYS A 502 3.69 31.64 17.18
N ARG A 503 3.26 31.08 16.05
CA ARG A 503 3.96 31.13 14.75
C ARG A 503 3.47 32.35 13.97
N ASP A 504 4.37 33.28 13.69
CA ASP A 504 4.23 34.32 12.66
C ASP A 504 5.23 33.98 11.53
N PRO A 505 5.07 34.52 10.30
CA PRO A 505 5.87 34.08 9.14
C PRO A 505 7.38 34.34 9.23
N PHE A 506 7.89 34.97 10.30
CA PHE A 506 9.29 35.36 10.44
C PHE A 506 9.90 35.19 11.87
N GLY A 507 9.50 34.16 12.63
CA GLY A 507 10.25 33.68 13.81
C GLY A 507 9.68 34.02 15.21
N TRP A 508 10.12 33.27 16.22
CA TRP A 508 9.54 33.21 17.59
C TRP A 508 9.86 34.43 18.47
N ASN A 509 8.85 35.09 19.07
CA ASN A 509 9.01 36.02 20.19
C ASN A 509 7.84 35.90 21.20
N ALA A 510 8.15 36.07 22.49
CA ALA A 510 7.19 35.93 23.60
C ALA A 510 6.32 37.19 23.81
N CYS A 511 5.00 37.02 23.88
CA CYS A 511 4.04 38.13 24.12
C CYS A 511 3.57 38.17 25.58
N HIS A 512 3.81 39.31 26.26
CA HIS A 512 3.26 39.62 27.58
C HIS A 512 1.80 40.08 27.49
N HIS A 513 0.89 39.41 28.23
CA HIS A 513 -0.46 39.92 28.48
C HIS A 513 -0.44 41.14 29.42
N ARG A 514 -1.20 42.19 29.08
CA ARG A 514 -1.73 43.15 30.05
C ARG A 514 -3.25 43.32 29.89
N GLY A 515 -3.96 42.91 30.95
CA GLY A 515 -5.13 43.55 31.56
C GLY A 515 -6.40 43.67 30.75
#